data_AF-A0A8J6NTD7-F1
#
_entry.id   AF-A0A8J6NTD7-F1
#
_cell.length_a   1.000
_cell.length_b   1.000
_cell.length_c   1.000
_cell.angle_alpha   90.00
_cell.angle_beta   90.00
_cell.angle_gamma   90.00
#
_symmetry.space_group_name_H-M   'P 1'
#
loop_
_entity.id
_entity.type
_entity.pdbx_description
1 polymer ?
#
loop_
_entity_poly.entity_id
_entity_poly.type
_entity_poly.pdbx_seq_one_letter_code
_entity_poly.pdbx_strand_id
1 'polypeptide(L)'
;MKKYAVLFVLVAVWIFPGFLQAEDEKRNDQSITTMDEVVVTATKTKEKRKDIPNSMIVMDKTDIQESTAKSVGELLANEPGIDWRTRGNYGGAA
;
A
#
# COMPACT_ATOMS: atom_id res chain seq x y z
N MET A 1 -32.15 -42.54 30.23
CA MET A 1 -32.32 -41.35 29.37
C MET A 1 -31.48 -40.14 29.81
N LYS A 2 -31.16 -39.99 31.12
CA LYS A 2 -30.30 -38.89 31.64
C LYS A 2 -28.91 -38.79 31.02
N LYS A 3 -28.25 -39.91 30.70
CA LYS A 3 -26.91 -39.93 30.09
C LYS A 3 -26.85 -39.29 28.69
N TYR A 4 -27.91 -39.44 27.89
CA TYR A 4 -28.01 -38.80 26.58
C TYR A 4 -28.39 -37.33 26.69
N ALA A 5 -29.16 -36.95 27.72
CA ALA A 5 -29.45 -35.55 28.00
C ALA A 5 -28.20 -34.76 28.40
N VAL A 6 -27.32 -35.33 29.23
CA VAL A 6 -26.03 -34.71 29.60
C VAL A 6 -25.10 -34.57 28.39
N LEU A 7 -25.09 -35.59 27.51
CA LEU A 7 -24.27 -35.56 26.29
C LEU A 7 -24.77 -34.50 25.30
N PHE A 8 -26.08 -34.30 25.20
CA PHE A 8 -26.68 -33.26 24.36
C PHE A 8 -26.36 -31.84 24.87
N VAL A 9 -26.35 -31.64 26.19
CA VAL A 9 -25.97 -30.36 26.80
C VAL A 9 -24.50 -30.03 26.58
N LEU A 10 -23.60 -31.02 26.67
CA LEU A 10 -22.17 -30.83 26.39
C LEU A 10 -21.88 -30.44 24.93
N VAL A 11 -22.62 -31.00 23.98
CA VAL A 11 -22.51 -30.64 22.56
C VAL A 11 -23.03 -29.22 22.31
N ALA A 12 -24.12 -28.82 22.98
CA ALA A 12 -24.66 -27.47 22.85
C ALA A 12 -23.68 -26.38 23.36
N VAL A 13 -22.94 -26.67 24.44
CA VAL A 13 -21.93 -25.74 24.99
C VAL A 13 -20.73 -25.56 24.05
N TRP A 14 -20.39 -26.56 23.23
CA TRP A 14 -19.32 -26.45 22.22
C TRP A 14 -19.73 -25.66 20.97
N ILE A 15 -21.02 -25.58 20.67
CA ILE A 15 -21.53 -24.85 19.49
C ILE A 15 -21.85 -23.39 19.84
N PHE A 16 -22.13 -23.10 21.11
CA PHE A 16 -22.45 -21.76 21.61
C PHE A 16 -21.41 -20.65 21.33
N PRO A 17 -20.08 -20.88 21.37
CA PRO A 17 -19.11 -19.81 21.07
C PRO A 17 -19.12 -19.37 19.59
N GLY A 18 -19.76 -20.12 18.68
CA GLY A 18 -19.93 -19.70 17.27
C GLY A 18 -21.03 -18.66 17.03
N PHE A 19 -21.91 -18.42 18.01
CA PHE A 19 -22.97 -17.40 17.94
C PHE A 19 -22.57 -16.07 18.58
N LEU A 20 -21.46 -16.03 19.33
CA LEU A 20 -20.79 -14.80 19.70
C LEU A 20 -19.95 -14.34 18.49
N GLN A 21 -20.63 -13.80 17.47
CA GLN A 21 -19.95 -12.90 16.56
C GLN A 21 -19.44 -11.75 17.42
N ALA A 22 -18.12 -11.69 17.59
CA ALA A 22 -17.48 -10.43 17.90
C ALA A 22 -17.97 -9.46 16.83
N GLU A 23 -18.76 -8.47 17.24
CA GLU A 23 -18.98 -7.31 16.41
C GLU A 23 -17.60 -6.69 16.30
N ASP A 24 -16.87 -7.08 15.24
CA ASP A 24 -15.77 -6.31 14.71
C ASP A 24 -16.40 -4.97 14.38
N GLU A 25 -16.43 -4.11 15.41
CA GLU A 25 -16.68 -2.69 15.34
C GLU A 25 -15.97 -2.27 14.09
N LYS A 26 -16.77 -2.02 13.03
CA LYS A 26 -16.30 -1.71 11.68
C LYS A 26 -15.15 -0.77 11.90
N ARG A 27 -13.92 -1.32 11.77
CA ARG A 27 -12.70 -0.57 12.07
C ARG A 27 -12.92 0.68 11.29
N ASN A 28 -13.13 1.75 12.05
CA ASN A 28 -13.44 3.05 11.55
C ASN A 28 -12.47 3.21 10.40
N ASP A 29 -12.99 3.14 9.18
CA ASP A 29 -12.28 3.53 7.98
C ASP A 29 -12.20 5.04 8.16
N GLN A 30 -11.40 5.44 9.14
CA GLN A 30 -10.73 6.70 9.19
C GLN A 30 -9.87 6.59 7.95
N SER A 31 -10.51 6.85 6.81
CA SER A 31 -9.86 7.12 5.56
C SER A 31 -8.80 8.11 5.98
N ILE A 32 -7.56 7.64 6.05
CA ILE A 32 -6.44 8.48 6.41
C ILE A 32 -6.53 9.54 5.33
N THR A 33 -6.99 10.74 5.70
CA THR A 33 -7.21 11.83 4.73
C THR A 33 -5.82 12.31 4.37
N THR A 34 -5.18 11.56 3.47
CA THR A 34 -3.94 11.93 2.84
C THR A 34 -4.28 12.94 1.76
N MET A 35 -3.45 13.97 1.65
CA MET A 35 -3.59 14.96 0.59
C MET A 35 -3.51 14.26 -0.78
N ASP A 36 -4.44 14.57 -1.69
CA ASP A 36 -4.36 14.10 -3.07
C ASP A 36 -3.07 14.62 -3.71
N GLU A 37 -2.33 13.73 -4.35
CA GLU A 37 -1.10 14.09 -5.02
C GLU A 37 -1.37 14.83 -6.34
N VAL A 38 -0.86 16.06 -6.46
CA VAL A 38 -1.03 16.92 -7.62
C VAL A 38 0.26 16.98 -8.42
N VAL A 39 0.14 16.70 -9.71
CA VAL A 39 1.25 16.59 -10.66
C VAL A 39 0.97 17.47 -11.87
N VAL A 40 2.03 18.00 -12.48
CA VAL A 40 1.95 18.89 -13.65
C VAL A 40 2.70 18.34 -14.86
N THR A 41 3.55 17.32 -14.67
CA THR A 41 4.48 16.83 -15.70
C THR A 41 3.74 16.15 -16.86
N ALA A 42 2.63 15.46 -16.57
CA ALA A 42 1.92 14.68 -17.59
C ALA A 42 1.10 15.55 -18.56
N THR A 43 0.37 16.54 -18.05
CA THR A 43 -0.61 17.32 -18.83
C THR A 43 -0.28 18.80 -18.95
N LYS A 44 0.77 19.27 -18.25
CA LYS A 44 1.13 20.71 -18.07
C LYS A 44 0.07 21.52 -17.31
N THR A 45 -1.01 20.88 -16.88
CA THR A 45 -2.06 21.40 -16.00
C THR A 45 -1.96 20.72 -14.65
N LYS A 46 -2.45 21.38 -13.59
CA LYS A 46 -2.49 20.76 -12.25
C LYS A 46 -3.59 19.71 -12.23
N GLU A 47 -3.20 18.44 -12.20
CA GLU A 47 -4.12 17.32 -12.15
C GLU A 47 -3.72 16.34 -11.05
N LYS A 48 -4.70 15.58 -10.54
CA LYS A 48 -4.40 14.55 -9.55
C LYS A 48 -3.80 13.35 -10.26
N ARG A 49 -2.82 12.68 -9.63
CA ARG A 49 -2.16 11.52 -10.23
C ARG A 49 -3.16 10.45 -10.73
N LYS A 50 -4.23 10.22 -9.96
CA LYS A 50 -5.29 9.22 -10.28
C LYS A 50 -6.12 9.54 -11.53
N ASP A 51 -6.15 10.80 -11.94
CA ASP A 51 -6.98 11.26 -13.07
C ASP A 51 -6.19 11.27 -14.39
N ILE A 52 -4.88 10.94 -14.35
CA ILE A 52 -4.00 10.93 -15.52
C ILE A 52 -4.01 9.55 -16.18
N PRO A 53 -4.22 9.47 -17.51
CA PRO A 53 -4.29 8.19 -18.23
C PRO A 53 -2.92 7.50 -18.44
N ASN A 54 -1.82 8.22 -18.20
CA ASN A 54 -0.46 7.73 -18.43
C ASN A 54 0.12 7.10 -17.14
N SER A 55 0.92 6.04 -17.29
CA SER A 55 1.74 5.53 -16.18
C SER A 55 2.82 6.55 -15.81
N MET A 56 2.91 6.89 -14.52
CA MET A 56 3.87 7.86 -14.01
C MET A 56 4.37 7.46 -12.63
N ILE A 57 5.67 7.66 -12.45
CA ILE A 57 6.38 7.52 -11.19
C ILE A 57 6.67 8.93 -10.68
N VAL A 58 6.41 9.20 -9.41
CA VAL A 58 6.81 10.45 -8.75
C VAL A 58 7.66 10.08 -7.57
N MET A 59 8.85 10.68 -7.53
CA MET A 59 9.78 10.63 -6.42
C MET A 59 9.62 11.91 -5.62
N ASP A 60 9.18 11.78 -4.37
CA ASP A 60 9.01 12.93 -3.49
C ASP A 60 10.28 13.20 -2.66
N LYS A 61 10.19 14.21 -1.78
CA LYS A 61 11.34 14.60 -0.96
C LYS A 61 11.76 13.49 0.01
N THR A 62 10.80 12.76 0.58
CA THR A 62 11.05 11.67 1.51
C THR A 62 11.77 10.54 0.78
N ASP A 63 11.29 10.16 -0.41
CA ASP A 63 11.91 9.12 -1.24
C ASP A 63 13.38 9.47 -1.55
N ILE A 64 13.66 10.74 -1.87
CA ILE A 64 15.02 11.23 -2.14
C ILE A 64 15.88 11.21 -0.87
N GLN A 65 15.33 11.58 0.28
CA GLN A 65 16.08 11.68 1.53
C GLN A 65 16.38 10.32 2.17
N GLU A 66 15.49 9.35 2.00
CA GLU A 66 15.68 7.96 2.46
C GLU A 66 16.59 7.17 1.52
N SER A 67 16.71 7.63 0.27
CA SER A 67 17.61 7.04 -0.70
C SER A 67 19.08 7.37 -0.44
N THR A 68 19.96 6.39 -0.63
CA THR A 68 21.42 6.58 -0.64
C THR A 68 21.93 7.00 -2.03
N ALA A 69 21.03 7.21 -2.99
CA ALA A 69 21.39 7.52 -4.37
C ALA A 69 22.15 8.86 -4.48
N LYS A 70 23.25 8.85 -5.24
CA LYS A 70 24.05 10.05 -5.54
C LYS A 70 23.61 10.77 -6.80
N SER A 71 22.77 10.13 -7.62
CA SER A 71 22.30 10.65 -8.89
C SER A 71 20.85 10.28 -9.15
N VAL A 72 20.19 11.02 -10.05
CA VAL A 72 18.81 10.73 -10.46
C VAL A 72 18.71 9.36 -11.13
N GLY A 73 19.72 8.95 -11.90
CA GLY A 73 19.73 7.62 -12.54
C GLY A 73 19.76 6.49 -11.51
N GLU A 74 20.55 6.64 -10.45
CA GLU A 74 20.59 5.69 -9.34
C GLU A 74 19.29 5.69 -8.52
N LEU A 75 18.69 6.87 -8.32
CA LEU A 75 17.40 6.98 -7.63
C LEU A 75 16.28 6.24 -8.38
N LEU A 76 16.29 6.30 -9.71
CA LEU A 76 15.31 5.64 -10.57
C LEU A 76 15.71 4.20 -10.95
N ALA A 77 16.82 3.67 -10.42
CA ALA A 77 17.37 2.38 -10.83
C ALA A 77 16.45 1.18 -10.57
N ASN A 78 15.57 1.30 -9.56
CA ASN A 78 14.63 0.25 -9.17
C ASN A 78 13.24 0.42 -9.80
N GLU A 79 13.05 1.48 -10.60
CA GLU A 79 11.76 1.78 -11.20
C GLU A 79 11.49 0.95 -12.46
N PRO A 80 10.26 0.46 -12.64
CA PRO A 80 9.91 -0.37 -13.77
C PRO A 80 10.03 0.41 -15.09
N GLY A 81 10.61 -0.24 -16.10
CA GLY A 81 10.74 0.33 -17.45
C GLY A 81 11.84 1.39 -17.60
N ILE A 82 12.67 1.61 -16.58
CA ILE A 82 13.83 2.51 -16.65
C ILE A 82 15.12 1.70 -16.81
N ASP A 83 15.79 1.84 -17.96
CA ASP A 83 17.17 1.39 -18.14
C ASP A 83 18.13 2.57 -17.96
N TRP A 84 18.78 2.60 -16.80
CA TRP A 84 19.76 3.63 -16.46
C TRP A 84 21.21 3.23 -16.79
N ARG A 85 21.45 1.96 -17.15
CA ARG A 85 22.81 1.40 -17.29
C ARG A 85 23.36 1.55 -18.71
N THR A 86 22.55 2.00 -19.67
CA THR A 86 22.92 2.16 -21.09
C THR A 86 24.21 2.96 -21.32
N ARG A 87 24.57 3.89 -20.42
CA ARG A 87 25.83 4.65 -20.49
C ARG A 87 26.80 4.42 -19.33
N GLY A 88 26.60 3.37 -18.52
CA GLY A 88 27.47 3.09 -17.38
C GLY A 88 27.54 4.26 -16.38
N ASN A 89 28.74 4.60 -15.90
CA ASN A 89 28.95 5.68 -14.93
C ASN A 89 28.99 7.10 -15.55
N TYR A 90 28.50 7.27 -16.78
CA TYR A 90 28.50 8.59 -17.43
C TYR A 90 27.38 9.46 -16.84
N GLY A 91 27.68 10.14 -15.72
CA GLY A 91 26.72 10.97 -14.99
C GLY A 91 26.59 10.63 -13.49
N GLY A 92 27.23 9.55 -13.02
CA GLY A 92 27.44 9.34 -11.60
C GLY A 92 28.67 10.14 -11.16
N ALA A 93 28.46 11.17 -10.34
CA ALA A 93 29.57 11.83 -9.66
C ALA A 93 30.35 10.76 -8.87
N ALA A 94 31.66 10.66 -9.15
CA ALA A 94 32.60 9.91 -8.33
C ALA A 94 32.61 10.47 -6.91
#